data_AF-A0A3D3EBX8-F1
#
_entry.id   AF-A0A3D3EBX8-F1
#
_cell.length_a   1.000
_cell.length_b   1.000
_cell.length_c   1.000
_cell.angle_alpha   90.00
_cell.angle_beta   90.00
_cell.angle_gamma   90.00
#
_symmetry.space_group_name_H-M   'P 1'
#
loop_
_entity.id
_entity.type
_entity.pdbx_description
1 polymer ?
#
loop_
_entity_poly.entity_id
_entity_poly.type
_entity_poly.pdbx_seq_one_letter_code
_entity_poly.pdbx_strand_id
1 'polypeptide(L)'
;IWRFLGVLLAERITPDGPLMQWINAVAYSMVAGVMMLILVFPGGVLGTTQLDHRLLGFTVGVVLMLVTKKLWFAILGAIGTFAIAVNFMGV
;
A
#
# COMPACT_ATOMS: atom_id res chain seq x y z
N ILE A 1 -30.44 -0.94 -9.28
CA ILE A 1 -30.77 -2.19 -8.54
C ILE A 1 -29.64 -2.65 -7.61
N TRP A 2 -28.43 -2.93 -8.09
CA TRP A 2 -27.29 -3.32 -7.23
C TRP A 2 -26.94 -2.31 -6.11
N ARG A 3 -26.96 -1.01 -6.41
CA ARG A 3 -26.73 0.08 -5.44
C ARG A 3 -27.71 0.08 -4.25
N PHE A 4 -28.94 -0.40 -4.42
CA PHE A 4 -29.96 -0.43 -3.34
C PHE A 4 -29.81 -1.68 -2.45
N LEU A 5 -29.43 -2.83 -3.01
CA LEU A 5 -29.13 -4.03 -2.22
C LEU A 5 -27.96 -3.79 -1.27
N GLY A 6 -26.92 -3.08 -1.72
CA GLY A 6 -25.77 -2.75 -0.87
C GLY A 6 -26.15 -1.90 0.35
N VAL A 7 -27.06 -0.93 0.19
CA VAL A 7 -27.52 -0.07 1.28
C VAL A 7 -28.39 -0.85 2.28
N LEU A 8 -29.31 -1.69 1.80
CA LEU A 8 -30.16 -2.53 2.66
C LEU A 8 -29.38 -3.60 3.43
N LEU A 9 -28.34 -4.18 2.83
CA LEU A 9 -27.43 -5.10 3.55
C LEU A 9 -26.58 -4.37 4.58
N ALA A 10 -26.08 -3.16 4.26
CA ALA A 10 -25.30 -2.35 5.19
C ALA A 10 -26.13 -1.91 6.43
N GLU A 11 -27.44 -1.75 6.27
CA GLU A 11 -28.34 -1.36 7.37
C GLU A 11 -28.66 -2.54 8.32
N ARG A 12 -28.58 -3.79 7.85
CA ARG A 12 -28.88 -4.99 8.65
C ARG A 12 -27.66 -5.70 9.23
N ILE A 13 -26.47 -5.46 8.68
CA ILE A 13 -25.22 -6.03 9.17
C ILE A 13 -24.60 -5.01 10.12
N THR A 14 -24.61 -5.33 11.42
CA THR A 14 -23.93 -4.50 12.43
C THR A 14 -22.45 -4.38 12.08
N PRO A 15 -21.90 -3.15 11.98
CA PRO A 15 -20.49 -2.93 11.60
C PRO A 15 -19.47 -3.63 12.50
N ASP A 16 -19.85 -3.85 13.77
CA ASP A 16 -18.99 -4.45 14.79
C ASP A 16 -19.10 -6.00 14.86
N GLY A 17 -19.94 -6.61 14.02
CA GLY A 17 -20.14 -8.05 13.98
C GLY A 17 -18.91 -8.82 13.47
N PRO A 18 -18.71 -10.08 13.91
CA PRO A 18 -17.57 -10.91 13.48
C PRO A 18 -17.54 -11.15 11.97
N LEU A 19 -18.71 -11.19 11.31
CA LEU A 19 -18.83 -11.31 9.86
C LEU A 19 -18.25 -10.07 9.15
N MET A 20 -18.53 -8.87 9.65
CA MET A 20 -18.03 -7.63 9.05
C MET A 20 -16.52 -7.50 9.25
N GLN A 21 -15.99 -7.91 10.42
CA GLN A 21 -14.55 -7.97 10.64
C GLN A 21 -13.86 -8.95 9.67
N TRP A 22 -14.46 -10.11 9.40
CA TRP A 22 -13.93 -11.07 8.43
C TRP A 22 -13.94 -10.49 7.01
N ILE A 23 -15.02 -9.84 6.58
CA ILE A 23 -15.11 -9.19 5.27
C ILE A 23 -14.06 -8.08 5.15
N ASN A 24 -13.92 -7.24 6.18
CA ASN A 24 -12.91 -6.20 6.23
C ASN A 24 -11.49 -6.79 6.12
N ALA A 25 -11.20 -7.85 6.87
CA ALA A 25 -9.91 -8.54 6.80
C ALA A 25 -9.61 -9.08 5.38
N VAL A 26 -10.61 -9.64 4.71
CA VAL A 26 -10.50 -10.10 3.31
C VAL A 26 -10.28 -8.91 2.36
N ALA A 27 -10.99 -7.81 2.54
CA ALA A 27 -10.80 -6.61 1.73
C ALA A 27 -9.39 -6.03 1.89
N TYR A 28 -8.88 -5.94 3.12
CA TYR A 28 -7.51 -5.46 3.38
C TYR A 28 -6.45 -6.41 2.82
N SER A 29 -6.66 -7.73 2.88
CA SER A 29 -5.72 -8.69 2.32
C SER A 29 -5.64 -8.62 0.79
N MET A 30 -6.77 -8.35 0.11
CA MET A 30 -6.78 -8.09 -1.33
C MET A 30 -5.94 -6.86 -1.69
N VAL A 31 -6.11 -5.75 -0.98
CA VAL A 31 -5.32 -4.53 -1.20
C VAL A 31 -3.82 -4.79 -0.96
N ALA A 32 -3.48 -5.51 0.10
CA ALA A 32 -2.10 -5.89 0.40
C ALA A 32 -1.51 -6.80 -0.69
N GLY A 33 -2.28 -7.76 -1.20
CA GLY A 33 -1.86 -8.64 -2.30
C GLY A 33 -1.58 -7.87 -3.59
N VAL A 34 -2.46 -6.94 -3.95
CA VAL A 34 -2.24 -6.06 -5.12
C VAL A 34 -1.00 -5.18 -4.94
N MET A 35 -0.80 -4.61 -3.75
CA MET A 35 0.42 -3.84 -3.43
C MET A 35 1.68 -4.69 -3.58
N MET A 36 1.68 -5.93 -3.09
CA MET A 36 2.79 -6.89 -3.26
C MET A 36 3.07 -7.18 -4.73
N LEU A 37 2.03 -7.34 -5.57
CA LEU A 37 2.21 -7.57 -7.00
C LEU A 37 2.91 -6.39 -7.67
N ILE A 38 2.53 -5.16 -7.33
CA ILE A 38 3.16 -3.94 -7.85
C ILE A 38 4.62 -3.82 -7.38
N LEU A 39 4.92 -4.27 -6.15
CA LEU A 39 6.29 -4.28 -5.61
C LEU A 39 7.19 -5.31 -6.28
N VAL A 40 6.67 -6.51 -6.58
CA VAL A 40 7.42 -7.62 -7.18
C VAL A 40 7.54 -7.49 -8.70
N PHE A 41 6.46 -7.07 -9.37
CA PHE A 41 6.40 -6.79 -10.82
C PHE A 41 6.12 -5.32 -11.13
N PRO A 42 7.05 -4.42 -10.80
CA PRO A 42 6.91 -3.00 -11.09
C PRO A 42 7.07 -2.73 -12.58
N GLY A 43 6.06 -2.07 -13.15
CA GLY A 43 6.12 -1.50 -14.50
C GLY A 43 6.77 -0.11 -14.51
N GLY A 44 7.37 0.26 -15.65
CA GLY A 44 7.88 1.62 -15.91
C GLY A 44 9.36 1.85 -15.58
N VAL A 45 9.73 3.10 -15.31
CA VAL A 45 11.13 3.60 -15.10
C VAL A 45 11.87 2.89 -13.95
N LEU A 46 11.15 2.25 -13.04
CA LEU A 46 11.79 1.44 -12.01
C LEU A 46 12.41 0.17 -12.61
N GLY A 47 11.98 -0.33 -13.77
CA GLY A 47 12.43 -1.61 -14.35
C GLY A 47 13.92 -1.66 -14.69
N THR A 48 14.62 -0.53 -14.68
CA THR A 48 16.05 -0.40 -14.94
C THR A 48 16.91 -0.39 -13.66
N THR A 49 16.30 -0.41 -12.46
CA THR A 49 17.02 -0.33 -11.17
C THR A 49 17.04 -1.67 -10.42
N GLN A 50 18.19 -1.98 -9.82
CA GLN A 50 18.46 -3.22 -9.07
C GLN A 50 17.47 -3.45 -7.92
N LEU A 51 17.10 -4.72 -7.72
CA LEU A 51 16.08 -5.19 -6.76
C LEU A 51 16.38 -4.74 -5.30
N ASP A 52 17.66 -4.62 -4.97
CA ASP A 52 18.16 -4.25 -3.64
C ASP A 52 17.77 -2.82 -3.24
N HIS A 53 17.73 -1.88 -4.19
CA HIS A 53 17.36 -0.49 -3.91
C HIS A 53 15.85 -0.31 -3.68
N ARG A 54 15.02 -1.14 -4.31
CA ARG A 54 13.57 -1.14 -4.09
C ARG A 54 13.20 -1.67 -2.73
N LEU A 55 13.88 -2.73 -2.28
CA LEU A 55 13.75 -3.25 -0.93
C LEU A 55 14.14 -2.18 0.11
N LEU A 56 15.24 -1.44 -0.11
CA LEU A 56 15.62 -0.34 0.78
C LEU A 56 14.57 0.79 0.83
N GLY A 57 14.09 1.25 -0.32
CA GLY A 57 13.04 2.30 -0.38
C GLY A 57 11.73 1.86 0.28
N PHE A 58 11.30 0.62 0.04
CA PHE A 58 10.12 0.04 0.67
C PHE A 58 10.29 -0.08 2.19
N THR A 59 11.44 -0.58 2.65
CA THR A 59 11.72 -0.76 4.08
C THR A 59 11.74 0.59 4.81
N VAL A 60 12.39 1.62 4.24
CA VAL A 60 12.40 2.97 4.82
C VAL A 60 10.99 3.59 4.83
N GLY A 61 10.21 3.42 3.77
CA GLY A 61 8.81 3.88 3.72
C GLY A 61 7.93 3.23 4.79
N VAL A 62 8.05 1.91 4.98
CA VAL A 62 7.32 1.16 6.02
C VAL A 62 7.75 1.59 7.42
N VAL A 63 9.06 1.75 7.66
CA VAL A 63 9.59 2.20 8.96
C VAL A 63 9.10 3.61 9.30
N LEU A 64 9.13 4.54 8.35
CA LEU A 64 8.61 5.90 8.55
C LEU A 64 7.10 5.93 8.78
N MET A 65 6.35 5.03 8.12
CA MET A 65 4.91 4.89 8.34
C MET A 65 4.57 4.36 9.73
N LEU A 66 5.35 3.39 10.25
CA LEU A 66 5.17 2.84 11.59
C LEU A 66 5.50 3.86 12.69
N VAL A 67 6.53 4.67 12.50
CA VAL A 67 6.95 5.69 13.48
C VAL A 67 6.03 6.90 13.46
N THR A 68 5.69 7.41 12.28
CA THR A 68 5.01 8.72 12.18
C THR A 68 3.49 8.60 12.22
N LYS A 69 2.93 7.41 11.91
CA LYS A 69 1.48 7.13 11.73
C LYS A 69 0.71 8.13 10.86
N LYS A 70 1.42 9.03 10.15
CA LYS A 70 0.90 10.05 9.25
C LYS A 70 1.38 9.74 7.84
N LEU A 71 0.41 9.41 6.98
CA LEU A 71 0.65 8.99 5.59
C LEU A 71 1.51 9.99 4.81
N TRP A 72 1.32 11.29 5.05
CA TRP A 72 2.05 12.37 4.37
C TRP A 72 3.57 12.33 4.58
N PHE A 73 4.05 12.06 5.81
CA PHE A 73 5.49 11.98 6.09
C PHE A 73 6.12 10.73 5.51
N ALA A 74 5.38 9.61 5.48
CA ALA A 74 5.84 8.36 4.87
C ALA A 74 6.01 8.52 3.35
N ILE A 75 5.06 9.17 2.67
CA ILE A 75 5.12 9.42 1.22
C ILE A 75 6.31 10.33 0.89
N LEU A 76 6.46 11.46 1.60
CA LEU A 76 7.57 12.40 1.35
C LEU A 76 8.95 11.75 1.62
N GLY A 77 9.07 10.97 2.69
CA GLY A 77 10.30 10.26 3.02
C GLY A 77 10.65 9.15 2.03
N ALA A 78 9.66 8.39 1.56
CA ALA A 78 9.87 7.36 0.54
C ALA A 78 10.27 7.96 -0.82
N ILE A 79 9.59 9.02 -1.26
CA ILE A 79 9.94 9.74 -2.49
C ILE A 79 11.35 10.35 -2.37
N GLY A 80 11.67 10.99 -1.24
CA GLY A 80 12.98 11.58 -1.01
C GLY A 80 14.10 10.55 -1.03
N THR A 81 13.89 9.40 -0.38
CA THR A 81 14.88 8.31 -0.34
C THR A 81 15.06 7.68 -1.73
N PHE A 82 13.97 7.50 -2.48
CA PHE A 82 14.02 7.02 -3.85
C PHE A 82 14.73 8.02 -4.79
N ALA A 83 14.48 9.31 -4.65
CA ALA A 83 15.13 10.37 -5.44
C ALA A 83 16.64 10.46 -5.17
N ILE A 84 17.07 10.27 -3.92
CA ILE A 84 18.49 10.23 -3.54
C ILE A 84 19.15 8.96 -4.11
N ALA A 85 18.49 7.80 -4.01
CA ALA A 85 18.99 6.55 -4.56
C ALA A 85 19.16 6.59 -6.09
N VAL A 86 18.24 7.24 -6.81
CA VAL A 86 18.35 7.43 -8.27
C VAL A 86 19.48 8.41 -8.62
N ASN A 87 19.66 9.50 -7.86
CA ASN A 87 20.75 10.46 -8.11
C ASN A 87 22.14 9.85 -7.95
N PHE A 88 22.32 8.90 -7.03
CA PHE A 88 23.59 8.23 -6.81
C PHE A 88 24.01 7.29 -7.95
N MET A 89 23.09 6.89 -8.84
CA MET A 89 23.36 5.91 -9.90
C MET A 89 23.54 6.53 -11.30
N GLY A 90 23.51 7.85 -11.43
CA GLY A 90 23.99 8.56 -12.63
C GLY A 90 23.33 8.14 -13.95
N VAL A 91 22.01 8.26 -14.04
CA VAL A 91 21.27 8.37 -15.32
C VAL A 91 20.68 9.77 -15.41
#